data_AF-A0A6A4VRK1-F1
#
_entry.id   AF-A0A6A4VRK1-F1
#
_cell.length_a   1.000
_cell.length_b   1.000
_cell.length_c   1.000
_cell.angle_alpha   90.00
_cell.angle_beta   90.00
_cell.angle_gamma   90.00
#
_symmetry.space_group_name_H-M   'P 1'
#
loop_
_entity.id
_entity.type
_entity.pdbx_description
1 polymer ?
#
loop_
_entity_poly.entity_id
_entity_poly.type
_entity_poly.pdbx_seq_one_letter_code
_entity_poly.pdbx_strand_id
1 'polypeptide(L)'
;MLNAVLPLPARLPHHRFVFFLKEPPMLAHIRSPKYRGVFNLTMTYRRDSDVVNDYFSTLSGAELTPLPDIGKRSKSVAWIVSHCETPSGRELYVDELQRYIDVDIYGKCGTLKCPTKAHGGKNRYECYRTVAKHYHFYLAFENSQCRDYATEKLSLPLRYGMVPVVLGDSRQLYERIAPPGSFIHISDFAGPQELAEHLHYLMSNRTAYQRYFQWRSRYLHEQHAPQYYDDLGSWWMDGGACNYDTVIPEPPTGDETAAARCGQQRRSVTSAGRPAAAPGPARPPPEPAGELRLVAARLRTSSHQWSTPRLRVF
;
A
#
# COMPACT_ATOMS: atom_id res chain seq x y z
N MET A 1 -24.88 -23.36 12.01
CA MET A 1 -25.39 -23.04 10.65
C MET A 1 -25.65 -21.53 10.57
N LEU A 2 -24.97 -20.82 9.67
CA LEU A 2 -25.41 -19.58 8.97
C LEU A 2 -24.20 -18.97 8.25
N ASN A 3 -23.73 -19.69 7.22
CA ASN A 3 -22.84 -19.17 6.19
C ASN A 3 -23.65 -18.33 5.19
N ALA A 4 -24.24 -17.22 5.66
CA ALA A 4 -24.89 -16.27 4.77
C ALA A 4 -23.81 -15.47 4.04
N VAL A 5 -23.46 -15.92 2.82
CA VAL A 5 -22.85 -15.06 1.82
C VAL A 5 -23.88 -13.98 1.55
N LEU A 6 -23.64 -12.76 2.05
CA LEU A 6 -24.49 -11.63 1.68
C LEU A 6 -24.51 -11.55 0.14
N PRO A 7 -25.69 -11.49 -0.50
CA PRO A 7 -25.76 -11.34 -1.94
C PRO A 7 -25.00 -10.07 -2.34
N LEU A 8 -24.33 -10.12 -3.49
CA LEU A 8 -23.71 -8.93 -4.06
C LEU A 8 -24.78 -7.81 -4.11
N PRO A 9 -24.45 -6.56 -3.74
CA PRO A 9 -25.40 -5.46 -3.81
C PRO A 9 -26.04 -5.39 -5.20
N ALA A 10 -27.31 -4.99 -5.27
CA ALA A 10 -27.98 -4.75 -6.55
C ALA A 10 -27.11 -3.80 -7.40
N ARG A 11 -26.72 -4.28 -8.60
CA ARG A 11 -25.82 -3.55 -9.49
C ARG A 11 -26.65 -2.58 -10.35
N LEU A 12 -26.53 -1.29 -10.07
CA LEU A 12 -27.04 -0.26 -10.98
C LEU A 12 -26.02 0.00 -12.09
N PRO A 13 -26.43 0.37 -13.32
CA PRO A 13 -25.52 0.59 -14.45
C PRO A 13 -24.40 1.61 -14.18
N HIS A 14 -24.63 2.57 -13.28
CA HIS A 14 -23.65 3.60 -12.91
C HIS A 14 -22.69 3.18 -11.79
N HIS A 15 -22.90 2.05 -11.11
CA HIS A 15 -21.96 1.56 -10.10
C HIS A 15 -20.69 1.01 -10.74
N ARG A 16 -19.53 1.38 -10.19
CA ARG A 16 -18.24 0.76 -10.47
C ARG A 16 -17.77 0.02 -9.23
N PHE A 17 -17.45 -1.27 -9.39
CA PHE A 17 -16.96 -2.11 -8.31
C PHE A 17 -15.45 -2.24 -8.38
N VAL A 18 -14.76 -1.94 -7.29
CA VAL A 18 -13.31 -2.11 -7.18
C VAL A 18 -13.00 -3.42 -6.48
N PHE A 19 -12.18 -4.28 -7.09
CA PHE A 19 -11.62 -5.47 -6.47
C PHE A 19 -10.45 -5.06 -5.56
N PHE A 20 -10.74 -4.95 -4.27
CA PHE A 20 -9.71 -4.64 -3.27
C PHE A 20 -9.15 -5.90 -2.61
N LEU A 21 -7.84 -6.12 -2.72
CA LEU A 21 -7.16 -7.24 -2.08
C LEU A 21 -5.70 -6.91 -1.72
N LYS A 22 -5.33 -7.12 -0.45
CA LYS A 22 -3.94 -7.05 0.02
C LYS A 22 -3.30 -8.40 0.34
N GLU A 23 -4.11 -9.45 0.46
CA GLU A 23 -3.62 -10.81 0.70
C GLU A 23 -3.29 -11.52 -0.61
N PRO A 24 -2.38 -12.50 -0.60
CA PRO A 24 -2.04 -13.27 -1.80
C PRO A 24 -3.24 -14.13 -2.25
N PRO A 25 -3.37 -14.39 -3.57
CA PRO A 25 -4.53 -15.08 -4.14
C PRO A 25 -4.75 -16.48 -3.57
N MET A 26 -3.67 -17.15 -3.14
CA MET A 26 -3.71 -18.47 -2.51
C MET A 26 -4.48 -18.48 -1.18
N LEU A 27 -4.50 -17.35 -0.45
CA LEU A 27 -5.19 -17.21 0.83
C LEU A 27 -6.57 -16.54 0.70
N ALA A 28 -6.86 -15.93 -0.45
CA ALA A 28 -8.04 -15.09 -0.64
C ALA A 28 -9.25 -15.81 -1.27
N HIS A 29 -9.11 -17.08 -1.71
CA HIS A 29 -10.17 -17.87 -2.34
C HIS A 29 -10.92 -17.17 -3.49
N ILE A 30 -10.17 -16.45 -4.33
CA ILE A 30 -10.73 -15.55 -5.36
C ILE A 30 -11.12 -16.26 -6.67
N ARG A 31 -10.85 -17.58 -6.80
CA ARG A 31 -11.12 -18.36 -8.03
C ARG A 31 -12.59 -18.78 -8.22
N SER A 32 -13.52 -18.19 -7.49
CA SER A 32 -14.95 -18.57 -7.56
C SER A 32 -15.63 -17.97 -8.80
N PRO A 33 -16.42 -18.76 -9.57
CA PRO A 33 -17.18 -18.25 -10.72
C PRO A 33 -18.09 -17.07 -10.40
N LYS A 34 -18.54 -16.93 -9.14
CA LYS A 34 -19.40 -15.83 -8.67
C LYS A 34 -18.77 -14.44 -8.79
N TYR A 35 -17.46 -14.36 -9.01
CA TYR A 35 -16.75 -13.09 -9.18
C TYR A 35 -16.53 -12.70 -10.65
N ARG A 36 -16.88 -13.58 -11.60
CA ARG A 36 -16.74 -13.30 -13.03
C ARG A 36 -17.63 -12.13 -13.44
N GLY A 37 -17.05 -11.13 -14.10
CA GLY A 37 -17.77 -9.94 -14.57
C GLY A 37 -18.25 -8.99 -13.46
N VAL A 38 -17.89 -9.22 -12.19
CA VAL A 38 -18.38 -8.41 -11.06
C VAL A 38 -17.61 -7.09 -10.95
N PHE A 39 -16.28 -7.13 -10.99
CA PHE A 39 -15.43 -5.98 -10.72
C PHE A 39 -15.08 -5.22 -12.01
N ASN A 40 -15.05 -3.90 -11.90
CA ASN A 40 -14.70 -2.96 -12.97
C ASN A 40 -13.25 -2.50 -12.89
N LEU A 41 -12.71 -2.40 -11.68
CA LEU A 41 -11.35 -1.93 -11.39
C LEU A 41 -10.69 -2.86 -10.37
N THR A 42 -9.36 -2.81 -10.31
CA THR A 42 -8.52 -3.56 -9.39
C THR A 42 -7.74 -2.60 -8.49
N MET A 43 -7.72 -2.88 -7.19
CA MET A 43 -6.91 -2.16 -6.21
C MET A 43 -6.18 -3.17 -5.32
N THR A 44 -5.02 -3.64 -5.78
CA THR A 44 -4.26 -4.71 -5.13
C THR A 44 -2.77 -4.38 -5.01
N TYR A 45 -2.00 -5.27 -4.38
CA TYR A 45 -0.54 -5.12 -4.32
C TYR A 45 0.14 -5.32 -5.68
N ARG A 46 -0.54 -5.97 -6.66
CA ARG A 46 0.04 -6.15 -7.99
C ARG A 46 0.25 -4.81 -8.67
N ARG A 47 1.39 -4.66 -9.31
CA ARG A 47 1.78 -3.40 -9.97
C ARG A 47 1.01 -3.12 -11.26
N ASP A 48 0.33 -4.12 -11.80
CA ASP A 48 -0.58 -3.99 -12.94
C ASP A 48 -2.06 -3.85 -12.51
N SER A 49 -2.32 -3.46 -11.26
CA SER A 49 -3.66 -3.05 -10.83
C SER A 49 -3.99 -1.64 -11.35
N ASP A 50 -5.28 -1.36 -11.59
CA ASP A 50 -5.76 -0.02 -11.96
C ASP A 50 -5.37 1.03 -10.90
N VAL A 51 -5.38 0.63 -9.62
CA VAL A 51 -4.84 1.41 -8.50
C VAL A 51 -3.87 0.52 -7.70
N VAL A 52 -2.59 0.84 -7.72
CA VAL A 52 -1.59 0.08 -6.96
C VAL A 52 -1.72 0.38 -5.47
N ASN A 53 -1.95 -0.65 -4.67
CA ASN A 53 -2.07 -0.59 -3.22
C ASN A 53 -1.05 -1.53 -2.57
N ASP A 54 0.22 -1.20 -2.77
CA ASP A 54 1.34 -1.96 -2.23
C ASP A 54 1.59 -1.66 -0.73
N TYR A 55 2.62 -2.27 -0.17
CA TYR A 55 3.07 -2.03 1.20
C TYR A 55 4.26 -1.05 1.30
N PHE A 56 4.79 -0.59 0.16
CA PHE A 56 6.12 0.05 0.06
C PHE A 56 6.08 1.53 -0.28
N SER A 57 4.96 2.03 -0.81
CA SER A 57 4.64 3.46 -0.90
C SER A 57 4.88 4.21 0.42
N THR A 58 4.84 3.52 1.56
CA THR A 58 5.09 4.10 2.89
C THR A 58 6.56 4.27 3.27
N LEU A 59 7.52 3.58 2.62
CA LEU A 59 8.94 3.80 2.91
C LEU A 59 9.36 5.21 2.49
N SER A 60 8.81 5.72 1.38
CA SER A 60 9.10 7.04 0.77
C SER A 60 8.80 8.24 1.68
N GLY A 61 8.08 8.07 2.79
CA GLY A 61 7.82 9.14 3.77
C GLY A 61 7.87 8.69 5.23
N ALA A 62 8.36 7.47 5.52
CA ALA A 62 8.47 6.99 6.89
C ALA A 62 9.75 7.51 7.54
N GLU A 63 9.60 8.20 8.67
CA GLU A 63 10.72 8.58 9.53
C GLU A 63 11.46 7.31 9.98
N LEU A 64 12.71 7.19 9.50
CA LEU A 64 13.63 6.15 9.91
C LEU A 64 13.95 6.36 11.39
N THR A 65 13.87 5.31 12.20
CA THR A 65 14.32 5.45 13.59
C THR A 65 15.84 5.62 13.61
N PRO A 66 16.42 6.35 14.58
CA PRO A 66 17.85 6.31 14.80
C PRO A 66 18.35 4.86 14.84
N LEU A 67 19.48 4.59 14.17
CA LEU A 67 20.06 3.26 14.18
C LEU A 67 20.34 2.86 15.64
N PRO A 68 19.85 1.70 16.11
CA PRO A 68 20.31 1.14 17.36
C PRO A 68 21.82 0.94 17.34
N ASP A 69 22.44 0.85 18.52
CA ASP A 69 23.86 0.51 18.63
C ASP A 69 24.11 -0.92 18.13
N ILE A 70 24.41 -1.03 16.83
CA ILE A 70 24.57 -2.31 16.15
C ILE A 70 25.75 -3.12 16.71
N GLY A 71 26.72 -2.47 17.37
CA GLY A 71 27.87 -3.15 17.98
C GLY A 71 27.54 -3.89 19.28
N LYS A 72 26.36 -3.64 19.87
CA LYS A 72 25.88 -4.31 21.09
C LYS A 72 24.96 -5.50 20.82
N ARG A 73 24.68 -5.79 19.54
CA ARG A 73 23.85 -6.94 19.16
C ARG A 73 24.65 -8.22 19.39
N SER A 74 24.03 -9.20 20.04
CA SER A 74 24.63 -10.50 20.32
C SER A 74 23.85 -11.65 19.68
N LYS A 75 22.59 -11.42 19.28
CA LYS A 75 21.75 -12.46 18.70
C LYS A 75 21.81 -12.43 17.17
N SER A 76 21.74 -13.60 16.55
CA SER A 76 21.85 -13.81 15.12
C SER A 76 20.58 -13.39 14.38
N VAL A 77 19.54 -14.22 14.42
CA VAL A 77 18.34 -14.07 13.59
C VAL A 77 17.07 -14.08 14.43
N ALA A 78 16.15 -13.15 14.16
CA ALA A 78 14.80 -13.17 14.70
C ALA A 78 13.75 -13.38 13.60
N TRP A 79 12.67 -14.06 13.95
CA TRP A 79 11.50 -14.20 13.10
C TRP A 79 10.21 -13.98 13.88
N ILE A 80 9.42 -12.96 13.52
CA ILE A 80 8.11 -12.69 14.14
C ILE A 80 7.03 -13.23 13.22
N VAL A 81 6.36 -14.30 13.62
CA VAL A 81 5.44 -15.06 12.76
C VAL A 81 4.27 -15.63 13.55
N SER A 82 3.08 -15.65 12.94
CA SER A 82 1.87 -16.19 13.58
C SER A 82 0.92 -16.90 12.61
N HIS A 83 1.32 -17.04 11.36
CA HIS A 83 0.61 -17.81 10.34
C HIS A 83 1.55 -18.94 9.93
N CYS A 84 1.25 -20.16 10.33
CA CYS A 84 2.11 -21.33 10.11
C CYS A 84 1.54 -22.13 8.93
N GLU A 85 2.28 -23.12 8.43
CA GLU A 85 1.86 -23.99 7.31
C GLU A 85 1.46 -23.19 6.06
N THR A 86 2.41 -22.41 5.54
CA THR A 86 2.11 -21.44 4.49
C THR A 86 2.36 -21.97 3.08
N PRO A 87 1.63 -21.45 2.07
CA PRO A 87 1.87 -21.82 0.66
C PRO A 87 3.30 -21.61 0.17
N SER A 88 4.08 -20.71 0.76
CA SER A 88 5.48 -20.52 0.40
C SER A 88 6.40 -21.63 0.92
N GLY A 89 5.96 -22.46 1.87
CA GLY A 89 6.80 -23.46 2.54
C GLY A 89 7.89 -22.83 3.39
N ARG A 90 7.77 -21.54 3.76
CA ARG A 90 8.81 -20.80 4.48
C ARG A 90 9.18 -21.44 5.82
N GLU A 91 8.25 -22.15 6.45
CA GLU A 91 8.48 -22.89 7.68
C GLU A 91 9.57 -23.96 7.47
N LEU A 92 9.46 -24.74 6.38
CA LEU A 92 10.45 -25.77 6.03
C LEU A 92 11.84 -25.19 5.77
N TYR A 93 11.90 -24.01 5.14
CA TYR A 93 13.18 -23.32 4.94
C TYR A 93 13.81 -22.91 6.27
N VAL A 94 13.00 -22.41 7.21
CA VAL A 94 13.47 -22.01 8.54
C VAL A 94 13.90 -23.22 9.37
N ASP A 95 13.17 -24.33 9.30
CA ASP A 95 13.51 -25.57 10.01
C ASP A 95 14.90 -26.07 9.58
N GLU A 96 15.21 -26.01 8.28
CA GLU A 96 16.55 -26.37 7.78
C GLU A 96 17.61 -25.31 8.17
N LEU A 97 17.28 -24.02 8.08
CA LEU A 97 18.19 -22.93 8.47
C LEU A 97 18.61 -23.02 9.95
N GLN A 98 17.70 -23.42 10.83
CA GLN A 98 17.93 -23.59 12.27
C GLN A 98 19.01 -24.64 12.60
N ARG A 99 19.39 -25.50 11.65
CA ARG A 99 20.49 -26.45 11.83
C ARG A 99 21.87 -25.79 11.78
N TYR A 100 21.96 -24.58 11.19
CA TYR A 100 23.24 -23.92 10.89
C TYR A 100 23.41 -22.55 11.57
N ILE A 101 22.31 -21.93 12.00
CA ILE A 101 22.33 -20.65 12.73
C ILE A 101 21.13 -20.55 13.68
N ASP A 102 21.34 -19.92 14.84
CA ASP A 102 20.26 -19.71 15.80
C ASP A 102 19.19 -18.77 15.22
N VAL A 103 17.95 -19.25 15.16
CA VAL A 103 16.77 -18.47 14.77
C VAL A 103 15.78 -18.44 15.93
N ASP A 104 15.61 -17.26 16.50
CA ASP A 104 14.64 -17.03 17.57
C ASP A 104 13.27 -16.69 16.97
N ILE A 105 12.28 -17.56 17.22
CA ILE A 105 10.94 -17.47 16.63
C ILE A 105 9.94 -16.91 17.65
N TYR A 106 9.40 -15.74 17.32
CA TYR A 106 8.39 -15.02 18.10
C TYR A 106 6.99 -15.19 17.52
N GLY A 107 5.98 -15.37 18.39
CA GLY A 107 4.56 -15.43 18.00
C GLY A 107 4.01 -16.85 17.95
N LYS A 108 2.87 -17.06 17.28
CA LYS A 108 2.14 -18.35 17.35
C LYS A 108 2.91 -19.56 16.78
N CYS A 109 3.88 -19.35 15.89
CA CYS A 109 4.67 -20.43 15.30
C CYS A 109 6.00 -20.67 16.04
N GLY A 110 6.21 -20.03 17.19
CA GLY A 110 7.42 -20.18 18.00
C GLY A 110 7.13 -20.13 19.48
N THR A 111 8.18 -20.20 20.29
CA THR A 111 8.09 -20.23 21.75
C THR A 111 8.24 -18.85 22.39
N LEU A 112 8.85 -17.89 21.67
CA LEU A 112 9.11 -16.55 22.19
C LEU A 112 7.88 -15.65 22.03
N LYS A 113 7.73 -14.73 22.98
CA LYS A 113 6.66 -13.73 22.98
C LYS A 113 7.25 -12.35 22.80
N CYS A 114 6.56 -11.54 21.98
CA CYS A 114 6.89 -10.13 21.88
C CYS A 114 6.77 -9.48 23.26
N PRO A 115 7.77 -8.69 23.69
CA PRO A 115 7.71 -8.00 24.97
C PRO A 115 6.54 -7.00 24.95
N THR A 116 5.52 -7.25 25.77
CA THR A 116 4.40 -6.35 25.96
C THR A 116 4.69 -5.44 27.14
N LYS A 117 4.84 -4.14 26.92
CA LYS A 117 4.71 -3.16 28.02
C LYS A 117 3.59 -2.18 27.70
N ALA A 118 2.62 -2.14 28.62
CA ALA A 118 1.53 -1.18 28.79
C ALA A 118 0.39 -1.19 27.74
N HIS A 119 -0.83 -1.44 28.23
CA HIS A 119 -2.14 -1.24 27.58
C HIS A 119 -2.54 -2.20 26.46
N GLY A 120 -2.78 -3.48 26.79
CA GLY A 120 -3.86 -4.28 26.18
C GLY A 120 -3.93 -4.41 24.65
N GLY A 121 -2.85 -4.12 23.92
CA GLY A 121 -2.87 -4.00 22.47
C GLY A 121 -1.58 -4.52 21.85
N LYS A 122 -1.75 -5.42 20.87
CA LYS A 122 -0.70 -6.03 20.05
C LYS A 122 0.00 -4.96 19.20
N ASN A 123 0.85 -4.13 19.77
CA ASN A 123 1.63 -3.19 18.96
C ASN A 123 2.79 -3.94 18.30
N ARG A 124 2.54 -4.44 17.08
CA ARG A 124 3.56 -5.11 16.26
C ARG A 124 4.84 -4.29 16.14
N TYR A 125 4.73 -2.97 16.00
CA TYR A 125 5.85 -2.05 15.84
C TYR A 125 6.79 -2.07 17.05
N GLU A 126 6.24 -2.20 18.26
CA GLU A 126 7.04 -2.27 19.48
C GLU A 126 7.89 -3.56 19.54
N CYS A 127 7.33 -4.66 19.05
CA CYS A 127 8.07 -5.91 18.98
C CYS A 127 9.27 -5.79 18.03
N TYR A 128 9.07 -5.25 16.82
CA TYR A 128 10.21 -5.00 15.91
C TYR A 128 11.23 -4.05 16.53
N ARG A 129 10.78 -2.99 17.21
CA ARG A 129 11.66 -2.03 17.89
C ARG A 129 12.50 -2.68 18.98
N THR A 130 11.93 -3.60 19.76
CA THR A 130 12.68 -4.29 20.82
C THR A 130 13.60 -5.35 20.26
N VAL A 131 13.13 -6.16 19.30
CA VAL A 131 13.95 -7.15 18.60
C VAL A 131 15.15 -6.48 17.92
N ALA A 132 14.97 -5.33 17.27
CA ALA A 132 16.05 -4.60 16.61
C ALA A 132 17.21 -4.17 17.53
N LYS A 133 17.02 -4.15 18.86
CA LYS A 133 18.10 -3.86 19.81
C LYS A 133 19.08 -5.03 19.98
N HIS A 134 18.66 -6.25 19.69
CA HIS A 134 19.39 -7.46 20.05
C HIS A 134 19.85 -8.31 18.87
N TYR A 135 19.13 -8.25 17.74
CA TYR A 135 19.35 -9.13 16.60
C TYR A 135 20.03 -8.43 15.41
N HIS A 136 20.92 -9.16 14.75
CA HIS A 136 21.57 -8.70 13.52
C HIS A 136 20.61 -8.75 12.32
N PHE A 137 19.88 -9.86 12.19
CA PHE A 137 19.04 -10.16 11.04
C PHE A 137 17.58 -10.39 11.43
N TYR A 138 16.69 -10.15 10.47
CA TYR A 138 15.28 -10.45 10.59
C TYR A 138 14.79 -11.25 9.38
N LEU A 139 14.10 -12.36 9.59
CA LEU A 139 13.50 -13.14 8.51
C LEU A 139 12.23 -12.46 8.00
N ALA A 140 12.34 -11.80 6.86
CA ALA A 140 11.27 -11.12 6.14
C ALA A 140 10.57 -12.08 5.15
N PHE A 141 10.20 -13.26 5.62
CA PHE A 141 9.68 -14.34 4.77
C PHE A 141 8.18 -14.20 4.54
N GLU A 142 7.77 -14.09 3.28
CA GLU A 142 6.36 -14.01 2.89
C GLU A 142 5.65 -15.35 2.99
N ASN A 143 4.35 -15.30 3.31
CA ASN A 143 3.49 -16.49 3.40
C ASN A 143 3.13 -17.07 2.03
N SER A 144 3.47 -16.40 0.93
CA SER A 144 3.23 -16.86 -0.42
C SER A 144 4.27 -16.24 -1.35
N GLN A 145 4.73 -17.01 -2.32
CA GLN A 145 5.61 -16.52 -3.39
C GLN A 145 4.71 -16.12 -4.55
N CYS A 146 4.42 -14.83 -4.67
CA CYS A 146 3.52 -14.29 -5.68
C CYS A 146 4.16 -13.07 -6.32
N ARG A 147 3.97 -12.91 -7.63
CA ARG A 147 4.43 -11.72 -8.36
C ARG A 147 3.99 -10.44 -7.67
N ASP A 148 4.94 -9.53 -7.46
CA ASP A 148 4.78 -8.21 -6.81
C ASP A 148 4.36 -8.27 -5.32
N TYR A 149 4.29 -9.47 -4.71
CA TYR A 149 3.88 -9.62 -3.33
C TYR A 149 5.09 -9.50 -2.39
N ALA A 150 5.19 -8.34 -1.76
CA ALA A 150 6.00 -8.15 -0.57
C ALA A 150 5.23 -7.22 0.38
N THR A 151 5.48 -7.37 1.68
CA THR A 151 4.66 -6.74 2.72
C THR A 151 5.51 -5.93 3.70
N GLU A 152 4.91 -5.49 4.80
CA GLU A 152 5.62 -4.82 5.88
C GLU A 152 6.76 -5.65 6.50
N LYS A 153 6.81 -6.96 6.22
CA LYS A 153 7.92 -7.83 6.65
C LYS A 153 9.27 -7.34 6.13
N LEU A 154 9.31 -6.67 4.99
CA LEU A 154 10.51 -6.01 4.47
C LEU A 154 10.72 -4.61 5.06
N SER A 155 9.67 -3.77 5.11
CA SER A 155 9.83 -2.37 5.49
C SER A 155 10.07 -2.15 7.00
N LEU A 156 9.51 -2.98 7.87
CA LEU A 156 9.68 -2.85 9.32
C LEU A 156 11.12 -3.12 9.80
N PRO A 157 11.81 -4.21 9.43
CA PRO A 157 13.21 -4.38 9.82
C PRO A 157 14.11 -3.27 9.27
N LEU A 158 13.88 -2.83 8.03
CA LEU A 158 14.59 -1.67 7.46
C LEU A 158 14.37 -0.42 8.30
N ARG A 159 13.13 -0.12 8.72
CA ARG A 159 12.83 1.04 9.57
C ARG A 159 13.61 1.00 10.88
N TYR A 160 13.56 -0.13 11.59
CA TYR A 160 14.16 -0.30 12.92
C TYR A 160 15.66 -0.67 12.91
N GLY A 161 16.27 -0.76 11.74
CA GLY A 161 17.72 -0.95 11.59
C GLY A 161 18.19 -2.39 11.74
N MET A 162 17.37 -3.38 11.37
CA MET A 162 17.81 -4.77 11.15
C MET A 162 18.03 -5.02 9.66
N VAL A 163 18.88 -5.99 9.32
CA VAL A 163 19.05 -6.43 7.93
C VAL A 163 18.00 -7.50 7.61
N PRO A 164 17.02 -7.24 6.73
CA PRO A 164 16.05 -8.24 6.30
C PRO A 164 16.71 -9.32 5.44
N VAL A 165 16.45 -10.58 5.78
CA VAL A 165 16.66 -11.76 4.93
C VAL A 165 15.32 -12.12 4.32
N VAL A 166 15.18 -12.07 3.00
CA VAL A 166 13.89 -12.11 2.31
C VAL A 166 13.67 -13.43 1.57
N LEU A 167 12.45 -13.94 1.66
CA LEU A 167 11.90 -15.05 0.88
C LEU A 167 10.52 -14.60 0.40
N GLY A 168 10.33 -14.50 -0.91
CA GLY A 168 9.09 -13.99 -1.50
C GLY A 168 9.10 -14.11 -3.01
N ASP A 169 8.79 -13.03 -3.72
CA ASP A 169 8.93 -12.96 -5.17
C ASP A 169 10.42 -12.99 -5.61
N SER A 170 10.68 -12.67 -6.88
CA SER A 170 12.01 -12.53 -7.46
C SER A 170 12.92 -11.52 -6.73
N ARG A 171 14.23 -11.79 -6.77
CA ARG A 171 15.30 -10.86 -6.37
C ARG A 171 15.11 -9.47 -6.98
N GLN A 172 14.73 -9.41 -8.26
CA GLN A 172 14.52 -8.16 -8.99
C GLN A 172 13.36 -7.34 -8.44
N LEU A 173 12.31 -7.95 -7.88
CA LEU A 173 11.27 -7.20 -7.18
C LEU A 173 11.89 -6.46 -6.00
N TYR A 174 12.63 -7.17 -5.14
CA TYR A 174 13.24 -6.59 -3.95
C TYR A 174 14.23 -5.47 -4.28
N GLU A 175 14.99 -5.58 -5.38
CA GLU A 175 15.86 -4.51 -5.87
C GLU A 175 15.11 -3.24 -6.28
N ARG A 176 13.86 -3.37 -6.78
CA ARG A 176 13.02 -2.22 -7.15
C ARG A 176 12.37 -1.52 -5.96
N ILE A 177 12.18 -2.23 -4.84
CA ILE A 177 11.35 -1.74 -3.71
C ILE A 177 12.14 -1.46 -2.44
N ALA A 178 13.34 -2.01 -2.32
CA ALA A 178 14.21 -1.80 -1.18
C ALA A 178 15.37 -0.88 -1.58
N PRO A 179 15.91 -0.08 -0.65
CA PRO A 179 17.13 0.66 -0.90
C PRO A 179 18.27 -0.28 -1.34
N PRO A 180 19.14 0.13 -2.29
CA PRO A 180 20.22 -0.72 -2.77
C PRO A 180 21.15 -1.19 -1.64
N GLY A 181 21.49 -2.48 -1.64
CA GLY A 181 22.35 -3.08 -0.62
C GLY A 181 21.74 -3.17 0.78
N SER A 182 20.41 -3.06 0.94
CA SER A 182 19.75 -3.06 2.24
C SER A 182 19.20 -4.40 2.71
N PHE A 183 19.21 -5.43 1.86
CA PHE A 183 18.60 -6.74 2.13
C PHE A 183 19.46 -7.90 1.63
N ILE A 184 19.16 -9.10 2.11
CA ILE A 184 19.77 -10.36 1.68
C ILE A 184 18.66 -11.23 1.09
N HIS A 185 18.77 -11.67 -0.16
CA HIS A 185 17.78 -12.55 -0.76
C HIS A 185 18.21 -14.00 -0.65
N ILE A 186 17.30 -14.91 -0.29
CA ILE A 186 17.67 -16.33 -0.14
C ILE A 186 18.15 -16.97 -1.45
N SER A 187 17.72 -16.46 -2.61
CA SER A 187 18.13 -16.99 -3.92
C SER A 187 19.57 -16.67 -4.31
N ASP A 188 20.28 -15.89 -3.49
CA ASP A 188 21.69 -15.56 -3.70
C ASP A 188 22.61 -16.70 -3.26
N PHE A 189 22.03 -17.74 -2.65
CA PHE A 189 22.71 -18.87 -2.05
C PHE A 189 22.13 -20.17 -2.61
N ALA A 190 22.95 -21.22 -2.65
CA ALA A 190 22.56 -22.57 -3.04
C ALA A 190 21.56 -23.20 -2.05
N GLY A 191 21.55 -22.74 -0.79
CA GLY A 191 20.60 -23.22 0.22
C GLY A 191 20.79 -22.58 1.61
N PRO A 192 20.03 -23.06 2.62
CA PRO A 192 20.04 -22.51 3.98
C PRO A 192 21.42 -22.56 4.66
N GLN A 193 22.24 -23.57 4.39
CA GLN A 193 23.58 -23.69 4.95
C GLN A 193 24.50 -22.54 4.48
N GLU A 194 24.61 -22.32 3.18
CA GLU A 194 25.46 -21.26 2.62
C GLU A 194 24.95 -19.87 3.04
N LEU A 195 23.63 -19.70 3.13
CA LEU A 195 23.04 -18.50 3.73
C LEU A 195 23.52 -18.32 5.18
N ALA A 196 23.45 -19.35 6.02
CA ALA A 196 23.90 -19.28 7.41
C ALA A 196 25.40 -18.94 7.52
N GLU A 197 26.25 -19.52 6.67
CA GLU A 197 27.67 -19.21 6.58
C GLU A 197 27.91 -17.73 6.27
N HIS A 198 27.15 -17.16 5.31
CA HIS A 198 27.20 -15.73 5.02
C HIS A 198 26.73 -14.87 6.19
N LEU A 199 25.67 -15.27 6.90
CA LEU A 199 25.19 -14.54 8.09
C LEU A 199 26.24 -14.56 9.23
N HIS A 200 26.93 -15.67 9.45
CA HIS A 200 28.04 -15.77 10.41
C HIS A 200 29.24 -14.90 9.99
N TYR A 201 29.58 -14.87 8.70
CA TYR A 201 30.60 -13.98 8.16
C TYR A 201 30.24 -12.51 8.45
N LEU A 202 28.99 -12.09 8.21
CA LEU A 202 28.56 -10.74 8.51
C LEU A 202 28.60 -10.41 10.02
N MET A 203 28.23 -11.35 10.89
CA MET A 203 28.32 -11.15 12.34
C MET A 203 29.77 -11.00 12.84
N SER A 204 30.72 -11.68 12.21
CA SER A 204 32.15 -11.60 12.54
C SER A 204 32.88 -10.44 11.84
N ASN A 205 32.34 -9.93 10.72
CA ASN A 205 32.92 -8.84 9.95
C ASN A 205 32.07 -7.56 10.04
N ARG A 206 32.41 -6.72 11.03
CA ARG A 206 31.71 -5.45 11.28
C ARG A 206 31.67 -4.54 10.05
N THR A 207 32.74 -4.43 9.28
CA THR A 207 32.81 -3.57 8.09
C THR A 207 31.86 -4.07 7.01
N ALA A 208 31.80 -5.38 6.76
CA ALA A 208 30.87 -5.98 5.81
C ALA A 208 29.41 -5.78 6.26
N TYR A 209 29.10 -6.02 7.54
CA TYR A 209 27.75 -5.82 8.08
C TYR A 209 27.31 -4.36 8.03
N GLN A 210 28.21 -3.41 8.32
CA GLN A 210 27.92 -1.97 8.26
C GLN A 210 27.52 -1.48 6.87
N ARG A 211 27.94 -2.16 5.79
CA ARG A 211 27.55 -1.81 4.42
C ARG A 211 26.03 -1.88 4.21
N TYR A 212 25.33 -2.77 4.90
CA TYR A 212 23.86 -2.89 4.82
C TYR A 212 23.09 -1.70 5.39
N PHE A 213 23.75 -0.75 6.04
CA PHE A 213 23.14 0.46 6.59
C PHE A 213 23.52 1.74 5.85
N GLN A 214 24.42 1.67 4.86
CA GLN A 214 24.91 2.85 4.13
C GLN A 214 23.80 3.58 3.37
N TRP A 215 22.77 2.85 2.91
CA TRP A 215 21.62 3.45 2.24
C TRP A 215 20.86 4.47 3.11
N ARG A 216 20.95 4.37 4.44
CA ARG A 216 20.23 5.25 5.36
C ARG A 216 20.73 6.69 5.31
N SER A 217 22.03 6.91 5.08
CA SER A 217 22.56 8.27 4.97
C SER A 217 21.93 8.97 3.77
N ARG A 218 21.93 8.32 2.59
CA ARG A 218 21.28 8.84 1.38
C ARG A 218 19.81 9.15 1.63
N TYR A 219 19.08 8.25 2.28
CA TYR A 219 17.66 8.43 2.59
C TYR A 219 17.37 9.59 3.55
N LEU A 220 18.25 9.87 4.51
CA LEU A 220 18.14 11.01 5.42
C LEU A 220 18.46 12.34 4.72
N HIS A 221 19.29 12.32 3.68
CA HIS A 221 19.60 13.51 2.88
C HIS A 221 18.54 13.77 1.79
N GLU A 222 17.88 12.71 1.29
CA GLU A 222 16.83 12.72 0.27
C GLU A 222 15.41 12.77 0.87
N GLN A 223 15.24 13.08 2.15
CA GLN A 223 13.93 13.48 2.70
C GLN A 223 13.52 14.78 1.99
N HIS A 224 12.92 14.67 0.81
CA HIS A 224 12.21 15.78 0.19
C HIS A 224 11.23 16.30 1.24
N ALA A 225 11.24 17.62 1.48
CA ALA A 225 10.14 18.25 2.18
C ALA A 225 8.84 17.71 1.55
N PRO A 226 7.80 17.39 2.35
CA PRO A 226 6.58 16.83 1.78
C PRO A 226 6.14 17.76 0.65
N GLN A 227 5.87 17.19 -0.51
CA GLN A 227 5.48 17.99 -1.66
C GLN A 227 4.09 18.56 -1.37
N TYR A 228 4.03 19.88 -1.20
CA TYR A 228 2.80 20.62 -1.11
C TYR A 228 2.66 21.45 -2.39
N TYR A 229 1.45 21.52 -2.91
CA TYR A 229 1.10 22.49 -3.94
C TYR A 229 0.62 23.73 -3.20
N ASP A 230 1.39 24.82 -3.28
CA ASP A 230 1.00 26.10 -2.66
C ASP A 230 -0.35 26.58 -3.22
N ASP A 231 -0.56 26.34 -4.51
CA ASP A 231 -1.85 26.51 -5.18
C ASP A 231 -2.05 25.37 -6.19
N LEU A 232 -2.93 24.44 -5.82
CA LEU A 232 -3.30 23.32 -6.68
C LEU A 232 -3.98 23.80 -7.98
N GLY A 233 -4.72 24.91 -7.93
CA GLY A 233 -5.40 25.48 -9.09
C GLY A 233 -4.40 26.00 -10.12
N SER A 234 -3.42 26.77 -9.68
CA SER A 234 -2.34 27.23 -10.56
C SER A 234 -1.53 26.06 -11.13
N TRP A 235 -1.11 25.09 -10.30
CA TRP A 235 -0.40 23.90 -10.80
C TRP A 235 -1.21 23.11 -11.83
N TRP A 236 -2.52 22.96 -11.60
CA TRP A 236 -3.41 22.21 -12.48
C TRP A 236 -3.71 22.95 -13.79
N MET A 237 -3.69 24.28 -13.78
CA MET A 237 -4.06 25.13 -14.91
C MET A 237 -2.84 25.66 -15.69
N ASP A 238 -1.63 25.45 -15.19
CA ASP A 238 -0.38 25.86 -15.84
C ASP A 238 -0.18 25.17 -17.19
N GLY A 239 0.55 25.82 -18.11
CA GLY A 239 0.84 25.27 -19.44
C GLY A 239 -0.36 25.13 -20.39
N GLY A 240 -1.50 25.80 -20.10
CA GLY A 240 -2.68 25.78 -20.97
C GLY A 240 -3.49 24.48 -20.89
N ALA A 241 -3.36 23.73 -19.79
CA ALA A 241 -4.06 22.46 -19.56
C ALA A 241 -5.59 22.57 -19.67
N CYS A 242 -6.15 23.75 -19.40
CA CYS A 242 -7.52 24.12 -19.73
C CYS A 242 -7.53 25.55 -20.27
N ASN A 243 -7.74 25.69 -21.57
CA ASN A 243 -7.91 27.00 -22.21
C ASN A 243 -9.40 27.34 -22.27
N TYR A 244 -9.87 28.19 -21.36
CA TYR A 244 -11.24 28.72 -21.42
C TYR A 244 -11.39 29.80 -22.49
N ASP A 245 -10.28 30.31 -23.05
CA ASP A 245 -10.27 31.40 -24.02
C ASP A 245 -10.53 30.96 -25.47
N THR A 246 -10.76 29.67 -25.72
CA THR A 246 -10.94 29.15 -27.09
C THR A 246 -12.20 28.34 -27.30
N VAL A 247 -13.38 28.78 -26.84
CA VAL A 247 -14.65 28.44 -27.54
C VAL A 247 -15.72 29.52 -27.33
N ILE A 248 -15.53 30.73 -27.85
CA ILE A 248 -16.63 31.44 -28.53
C ILE A 248 -16.01 32.12 -29.75
N PRO A 249 -16.29 31.68 -30.99
CA PRO A 249 -15.85 32.43 -32.15
C PRO A 249 -16.45 33.84 -32.07
N GLU A 250 -15.61 34.87 -32.28
CA GLU A 250 -16.13 36.24 -32.34
C GLU A 250 -17.25 36.31 -33.39
N PRO A 251 -18.40 36.93 -33.05
CA PRO A 251 -19.45 37.12 -34.02
C PRO A 251 -18.90 37.96 -35.18
N PRO A 252 -19.26 37.64 -36.44
CA PRO A 252 -18.75 38.36 -37.59
C PRO A 252 -19.02 39.85 -37.45
N THR A 253 -17.98 40.66 -37.68
CA THR A 253 -18.00 42.12 -37.60
C THR A 253 -19.14 42.66 -38.46
N GLY A 254 -20.16 43.22 -37.82
CA GLY A 254 -21.30 43.81 -38.52
C GLY A 254 -22.60 44.00 -37.74
N ASP A 255 -22.67 43.69 -36.44
CA ASP A 255 -23.89 43.95 -35.67
C ASP A 255 -23.58 44.44 -34.24
N GLU A 256 -23.54 45.76 -34.06
CA GLU A 256 -23.24 46.46 -32.80
C GLU A 256 -24.29 46.23 -31.68
N THR A 257 -25.36 45.47 -31.93
CA THR A 257 -26.47 45.34 -30.97
C THR A 257 -26.30 44.23 -29.92
N ALA A 258 -25.33 43.33 -30.07
CA ALA A 258 -25.16 42.18 -29.17
C ALA A 258 -24.23 42.44 -27.96
N ALA A 259 -23.19 43.27 -28.09
CA ALA A 259 -22.24 43.54 -27.00
C ALA A 259 -22.81 44.40 -25.86
N ALA A 260 -23.83 45.23 -26.14
CA ALA A 260 -24.44 46.13 -25.15
C ALA A 260 -25.30 45.42 -24.09
N ARG A 261 -25.70 44.16 -24.30
CA ARG A 261 -26.62 43.45 -23.38
C ARG A 261 -25.93 42.68 -22.27
N CYS A 262 -24.63 42.36 -22.38
CA CYS A 262 -23.94 41.58 -21.34
C CYS A 262 -23.36 42.46 -20.20
N GLY A 263 -23.18 43.76 -20.44
CA GLY A 263 -22.61 44.70 -19.45
C GLY A 263 -23.60 45.25 -18.41
N GLN A 264 -24.91 45.09 -18.59
CA GLN A 264 -25.92 45.78 -17.76
C GLN A 264 -26.53 44.96 -16.62
N GLN A 265 -26.28 43.65 -16.51
CA GLN A 265 -26.88 42.81 -15.45
C GLN A 265 -26.03 42.61 -14.18
N ARG A 266 -24.90 43.34 -14.01
CA ARG A 266 -24.12 43.34 -12.75
C ARG A 266 -24.44 44.49 -11.79
N ARG A 267 -25.45 45.32 -12.05
CA ARG A 267 -25.90 46.35 -11.10
C ARG A 267 -27.41 46.33 -10.95
N SER A 268 -27.90 45.63 -9.92
CA SER A 268 -28.82 46.17 -8.91
C SER A 268 -29.56 45.04 -8.20
N VAL A 269 -29.06 44.66 -7.03
CA VAL A 269 -29.95 44.26 -5.95
C VAL A 269 -30.49 45.56 -5.36
N THR A 270 -31.77 45.87 -5.60
CA THR A 270 -32.75 46.25 -4.55
C THR A 270 -34.16 46.39 -5.15
N SER A 271 -35.07 45.57 -4.58
CA SER A 271 -36.51 45.74 -4.34
C SER A 271 -37.37 46.60 -5.29
N ALA A 272 -38.37 45.99 -5.94
CA ALA A 272 -39.79 46.05 -5.52
C ALA A 272 -40.78 45.63 -6.64
N GLY A 273 -41.58 44.59 -6.38
CA GLY A 273 -43.04 44.57 -6.63
C GLY A 273 -43.65 44.21 -8.00
N ARG A 274 -44.35 43.05 -8.01
CA ARG A 274 -45.54 42.62 -8.80
C ARG A 274 -45.35 42.00 -10.22
N PRO A 275 -46.32 41.19 -10.71
CA PRO A 275 -46.72 39.85 -10.27
C PRO A 275 -46.55 38.80 -11.40
N ALA A 276 -46.73 37.53 -11.04
CA ALA A 276 -46.38 36.35 -11.84
C ALA A 276 -47.10 36.21 -13.19
N ALA A 277 -46.35 35.81 -14.23
CA ALA A 277 -46.87 35.23 -15.46
C ALA A 277 -46.65 33.71 -15.45
N ALA A 278 -47.67 32.98 -15.92
CA ALA A 278 -47.83 31.53 -15.85
C ALA A 278 -46.67 30.73 -16.50
N PRO A 279 -46.39 29.51 -16.00
CA PRO A 279 -45.27 28.72 -16.49
C PRO A 279 -45.56 28.16 -17.88
N GLY A 280 -44.69 28.47 -18.85
CA GLY A 280 -44.56 27.69 -20.08
C GLY A 280 -44.00 26.29 -19.77
N PRO A 281 -44.16 25.31 -20.69
CA PRO A 281 -43.82 23.92 -20.44
C PRO A 281 -42.35 23.80 -20.05
N ALA A 282 -42.12 23.10 -18.93
CA ALA A 282 -40.79 22.88 -18.38
C ALA A 282 -39.88 22.28 -19.46
N ARG A 283 -38.72 22.90 -19.67
CA ARG A 283 -37.62 22.20 -20.36
C ARG A 283 -37.40 20.87 -19.65
N PRO A 284 -37.23 19.76 -20.39
CA PRO A 284 -36.82 18.52 -19.77
C PRO A 284 -35.54 18.79 -18.98
N PRO A 285 -35.45 18.28 -17.74
CA PRO A 285 -34.27 18.52 -16.91
C PRO A 285 -33.03 18.04 -17.68
N PRO A 286 -31.89 18.73 -17.55
CA PRO A 286 -30.63 18.15 -18.01
C PRO A 286 -30.52 16.75 -17.40
N GLU A 287 -30.22 15.74 -18.21
CA GLU A 287 -29.90 14.42 -17.67
C GLU A 287 -28.84 14.63 -16.59
N PRO A 288 -29.03 14.09 -15.38
CA PRO A 288 -28.04 14.27 -14.34
C PRO A 288 -26.73 13.70 -14.88
N ALA A 289 -25.67 14.53 -14.90
CA ALA A 289 -24.31 14.04 -15.03
C ALA A 289 -24.20 12.90 -14.02
N GLY A 290 -24.16 11.67 -14.51
CA GLY A 290 -24.27 10.50 -13.66
C GLY A 290 -23.15 10.60 -12.63
N GLU A 291 -23.50 10.86 -11.36
CA GLU A 291 -22.56 10.80 -10.26
C GLU A 291 -21.89 9.44 -10.35
N LEU A 292 -20.61 9.43 -10.70
CA LEU A 292 -19.81 8.22 -10.68
C LEU A 292 -19.59 7.86 -9.21
N ARG A 293 -20.57 7.19 -8.61
CA ARG A 293 -20.48 6.73 -7.23
C ARG A 293 -19.50 5.57 -7.19
N LEU A 294 -18.29 5.84 -6.70
CA LEU A 294 -17.27 4.85 -6.47
C LEU A 294 -17.69 4.00 -5.26
N VAL A 295 -18.30 2.85 -5.52
CA VAL A 295 -18.71 1.91 -4.47
C VAL A 295 -17.51 1.00 -4.21
N ALA A 296 -16.71 1.33 -3.18
CA ALA A 296 -15.52 0.57 -2.86
C ALA A 296 -15.92 -0.74 -2.15
N ALA A 297 -15.80 -1.85 -2.85
CA ALA A 297 -16.19 -3.16 -2.33
C ALA A 297 -14.95 -3.90 -1.79
N ARG A 298 -14.78 -3.92 -0.46
CA ARG A 298 -13.66 -4.60 0.20
C ARG A 298 -13.97 -6.06 0.48
N LEU A 299 -13.13 -6.95 -0.02
CA LEU A 299 -13.05 -8.32 0.49
C LEU A 299 -12.23 -8.29 1.79
N ARG A 300 -12.87 -8.49 2.94
CA ARG A 300 -12.14 -8.79 4.19
C ARG A 300 -11.81 -10.27 4.24
N THR A 301 -10.54 -10.59 4.31
CA THR A 301 -10.04 -11.87 4.85
C THR A 301 -9.90 -11.70 6.37
N SER A 302 -10.30 -12.70 7.14
CA SER A 302 -10.06 -12.71 8.60
C SER A 302 -8.78 -13.47 8.89
N SER A 303 -8.01 -13.00 9.88
CA SER A 303 -6.73 -13.60 10.31
C SER A 303 -6.91 -14.90 11.11
N HIS A 304 -8.12 -15.44 11.17
CA HIS A 304 -8.47 -16.65 11.91
C HIS A 304 -9.27 -17.57 10.98
N GLN A 305 -8.67 -18.71 10.61
CA GLN A 305 -9.29 -19.94 10.11
C GLN A 305 -10.57 -19.81 9.25
N TRP A 306 -10.45 -20.18 7.97
CA TRP A 306 -11.55 -20.75 7.16
C TRP A 306 -12.84 -19.91 7.01
N SER A 307 -12.76 -18.58 7.05
CA SER A 307 -13.94 -17.74 6.76
C SER A 307 -13.97 -17.30 5.29
N THR A 308 -15.06 -17.60 4.57
CA THR A 308 -15.37 -17.07 3.23
C THR A 308 -15.17 -15.55 3.18
N PRO A 309 -14.52 -15.01 2.12
CA PRO A 309 -14.38 -13.57 1.93
C PRO A 309 -15.74 -12.86 1.96
N ARG A 310 -15.87 -11.81 2.77
CA ARG A 310 -17.08 -10.97 2.81
C ARG A 310 -16.85 -9.69 2.03
N LEU A 311 -17.72 -9.40 1.07
CA LEU A 311 -17.77 -8.13 0.38
C LEU A 311 -18.42 -7.09 1.31
N ARG A 312 -17.73 -5.98 1.59
CA ARG A 312 -18.33 -4.80 2.23
C ARG A 312 -18.28 -3.63 1.27
N VAL A 313 -19.41 -3.01 1.02
CA VAL A 313 -19.53 -1.73 0.35
C VAL A 313 -19.17 -0.61 1.34
N PHE A 314 -18.25 0.26 0.95
CA PHE A 314 -18.04 1.58 1.56
C PHE A 314 -18.66 2.65 0.66
#